data_AF-A0A3M2U1G5-F1
#
_entry.id   AF-A0A3M2U1G5-F1
#
_cell.length_a   1.000
_cell.length_b   1.000
_cell.length_c   1.000
_cell.angle_alpha   90.00
_cell.angle_beta   90.00
_cell.angle_gamma   90.00
#
_symmetry.space_group_name_H-M   'P 1'
#
loop_
_entity.id
_entity.type
_entity.pdbx_description
1 polymer ?
#
loop_
_entity_poly.entity_id
_entity_poly.type
_entity_poly.pdbx_seq_one_letter_code
_entity_poly.pdbx_strand_id
1 'polypeptide(L)' 'MYGVSDNKTVWWDNRFASKLDYAPKDSSEVFRAKVDAQPMPADDDPAMVYQGGAFVASGPFGDK' A
#
# COMPACT_ATOMS: atom_id res chain seq x y z
N MET A 1 -11.44 -9.30 5.03
CA MET A 1 -11.34 -7.84 5.19
C MET A 1 -9.87 -7.48 5.14
N TYR A 2 -9.52 -6.47 4.35
CA TYR A 2 -8.18 -5.89 4.26
C TYR A 2 -8.18 -4.55 5.01
N GLY A 3 -7.17 -4.32 5.85
CA GLY A 3 -7.04 -3.07 6.60
C GLY A 3 -6.51 -1.96 5.70
N VAL A 4 -7.40 -1.20 5.07
CA VAL A 4 -7.05 -0.04 4.26
C VAL A 4 -8.10 1.05 4.44
N SER A 5 -7.65 2.29 4.51
CA SER A 5 -8.52 3.46 4.58
C SER A 5 -9.26 3.70 3.24
N ASP A 6 -10.08 4.75 3.15
CA ASP A 6 -10.81 5.12 1.92
C ASP A 6 -9.89 5.82 0.91
N ASN A 7 -8.85 5.11 0.48
CA ASN A 7 -7.83 5.61 -0.42
C ASN A 7 -8.37 5.65 -1.85
N LYS A 8 -8.01 6.68 -2.62
CA LYS A 8 -8.40 6.79 -4.04
C LYS A 8 -7.82 5.66 -4.90
N THR A 9 -6.60 5.21 -4.56
CA THR A 9 -5.94 4.07 -5.21
C THR A 9 -6.06 2.86 -4.29
N VAL A 10 -6.72 1.80 -4.77
CA VAL A 10 -7.06 0.63 -3.97
C VAL A 10 -6.61 -0.64 -4.69
N TRP A 11 -5.99 -1.55 -3.95
CA TRP A 11 -5.58 -2.86 -4.45
C TRP A 11 -6.50 -4.00 -4.04
N TRP A 12 -7.32 -3.79 -3.00
CA TRP A 12 -8.11 -4.84 -2.36
C TRP A 12 -9.59 -4.49 -2.34
N ASP A 13 -10.43 -5.45 -2.72
CA ASP A 13 -11.88 -5.31 -2.64
C ASP A 13 -12.39 -5.76 -1.26
N ASN A 14 -13.00 -4.82 -0.52
CA ASN A 14 -13.60 -5.04 0.78
C ASN A 14 -15.14 -5.14 0.74
N ARG A 15 -15.79 -5.32 -0.42
CA ARG A 15 -17.25 -5.35 -0.55
C ARG A 15 -17.96 -6.32 0.39
N PHE A 16 -17.35 -7.45 0.76
CA PHE A 16 -17.95 -8.40 1.72
C PHE A 16 -17.80 -7.99 3.19
N ALA A 17 -16.90 -7.05 3.51
CA ALA A 17 -16.75 -6.47 4.84
C ALA A 17 -17.82 -5.41 5.15
N SER A 18 -18.63 -5.00 4.16
CA SER A 18 -19.77 -4.08 4.35
C SER A 18 -20.76 -4.53 5.43
N LYS A 19 -20.90 -5.85 5.63
CA LYS A 19 -21.74 -6.45 6.67
C LYS A 19 -21.20 -6.24 8.10
N LEU A 20 -19.97 -5.74 8.23
CA LEU A 20 -19.32 -5.47 9.50
C LEU A 20 -19.38 -3.97 9.88
N ASP A 21 -20.16 -3.18 9.15
CA ASP A 21 -20.24 -1.71 9.29
C ASP A 21 -18.86 -1.02 9.21
N TYR A 22 -17.92 -1.66 8.52
CA TYR A 22 -16.60 -1.08 8.27
C TYR A 22 -16.66 -0.08 7.12
N ALA A 23 -16.67 1.20 7.48
CA ALA A 23 -16.61 2.34 6.56
C ALA A 23 -15.45 3.26 6.97
N PRO A 24 -14.24 3.10 6.38
CA PRO A 24 -13.12 3.98 6.69
C PRO A 24 -13.42 5.42 6.27
N LYS A 25 -12.94 6.40 7.04
CA LYS A 25 -13.23 7.83 6.84
C LYS A 25 -12.02 8.65 6.39
N ASP A 26 -10.83 8.15 6.70
CA ASP A 26 -9.58 8.81 6.34
C ASP A 26 -9.14 8.38 4.94
N SER A 27 -8.29 9.19 4.31
CA SER A 27 -7.73 8.91 2.99
C SER A 27 -6.27 9.34 2.93
N SER A 28 -5.45 8.59 2.21
CA SER A 28 -4.05 8.94 1.96
C SER A 28 -3.88 10.17 1.07
N GLU A 29 -4.93 10.60 0.35
CA GLU A 29 -4.84 11.69 -0.63
C GLU A 29 -4.39 13.03 -0.04
N VAL A 30 -4.64 13.27 1.25
CA VAL A 30 -4.15 14.48 1.94
C VAL A 30 -2.61 14.56 1.98
N PHE A 31 -1.92 13.43 1.81
CA PHE A 31 -0.47 13.34 1.78
C PHE A 31 0.11 13.22 0.37
N ARG A 32 -0.74 13.14 -0.68
CA ARG A 32 -0.32 12.91 -2.08
C ARG A 32 0.77 13.88 -2.52
N ALA A 33 0.54 15.18 -2.35
CA ALA A 33 1.50 16.21 -2.75
C ALA A 33 2.86 16.08 -2.06
N LYS A 34 2.89 15.62 -0.81
CA LYS A 34 4.14 15.41 -0.06
C LYS A 34 4.90 14.19 -0.57
N VAL A 35 4.19 13.13 -0.97
CA VAL A 35 4.77 11.88 -1.49
C VAL A 35 5.28 12.10 -2.91
N ASP A 36 4.49 12.73 -3.78
CA ASP A 36 4.85 12.98 -5.19
C ASP A 36 6.06 13.93 -5.33
N ALA A 37 6.38 14.70 -4.28
CA ALA A 37 7.57 15.54 -4.23
C ALA A 37 8.87 14.77 -3.90
N GLN A 38 8.77 13.48 -3.51
CA GLN A 38 9.92 12.64 -3.20
C GLN A 38 10.48 12.01 -4.49
N PRO A 39 11.78 11.69 -4.53
CA PRO A 39 12.35 10.93 -5.65
C PRO A 39 11.62 9.60 -5.84
N MET A 40 11.20 9.32 -7.07
CA MET A 40 10.57 8.04 -7.42
C MET A 40 11.63 6.95 -7.56
N PRO A 41 11.34 5.71 -7.10
CA PRO A 41 12.15 4.54 -7.43
C PRO A 41 12.16 4.26 -8.94
N ALA A 42 13.04 3.37 -9.39
CA ALA A 42 13.03 2.90 -10.77
C ALA A 42 11.72 2.14 -11.09
N ASP A 43 11.27 2.23 -12.34
CA ASP A 43 9.99 1.61 -12.76
C ASP A 43 9.99 0.08 -12.64
N ASP A 44 11.17 -0.54 -12.71
CA ASP A 44 11.38 -1.98 -12.58
C ASP A 44 11.80 -2.41 -11.16
N ASP A 45 11.80 -1.48 -10.20
CA ASP A 45 12.04 -1.82 -8.80
C ASP A 45 10.98 -2.83 -8.32
N PRO A 46 11.37 -4.01 -7.79
CA PRO A 46 10.41 -4.99 -7.27
C PRO A 46 9.43 -4.43 -6.24
N ALA A 47 9.85 -3.40 -5.48
CA ALA A 47 8.99 -2.71 -4.53
C ALA A 47 7.88 -1.87 -5.18
N MET A 48 8.05 -1.48 -6.46
CA MET A 48 7.04 -0.79 -7.26
C MET A 48 6.13 -1.76 -8.02
N VAL A 49 6.63 -2.96 -8.34
CA VAL A 49 5.89 -3.98 -9.10
C VAL A 49 4.98 -4.82 -8.20
N TYR A 50 5.42 -5.13 -6.98
CA TYR A 50 4.74 -6.07 -6.10
C TYR A 50 4.23 -5.42 -4.82
N GLN A 51 3.07 -5.89 -4.35
CA GLN A 51 2.38 -5.28 -3.20
C GLN A 51 3.15 -5.36 -1.87
N GLY A 52 4.16 -6.23 -1.77
CA GLY A 52 5.00 -6.37 -0.58
C GLY A 52 6.03 -5.25 -0.39
N GLY A 53 6.21 -4.36 -1.38
CA GLY A 53 7.18 -3.28 -1.31
C GLY A 53 8.61 -3.81 -1.08
N ALA A 54 9.37 -3.13 -0.23
CA ALA A 54 10.77 -3.47 0.05
C ALA A 54 10.98 -4.91 0.56
N PHE A 55 9.97 -5.55 1.17
CA PHE A 55 10.06 -6.94 1.63
C PHE A 55 10.34 -7.92 0.49
N VAL A 56 9.94 -7.58 -0.75
CA VAL A 56 10.15 -8.43 -1.93
C VAL A 56 11.62 -8.43 -2.37
N ALA A 57 12.35 -7.35 -2.07
CA ALA A 57 13.77 -7.22 -2.36
C ALA A 57 14.67 -7.54 -1.15
N SER A 58 14.08 -7.82 0.02
CA SER A 58 14.83 -7.99 1.26
C SER A 58 15.22 -9.45 1.49
N GLY A 59 16.50 -9.70 1.81
CA GLY A 59 17.02 -10.99 2.24
C GLY A 59 18.24 -11.49 1.45
N PRO A 60 18.76 -12.69 1.78
CA PRO A 60 18.38 -13.53 2.91
C PRO A 60 18.84 -12.93 4.25
N PHE A 61 17.95 -12.91 5.24
CA PHE A 61 18.29 -12.61 6.62
C PHE A 61 18.89 -13.88 7.21
N GLY A 62 20.21 -14.03 7.11
CA GLY A 62 20.87 -15.23 7.60
C GLY A 62 20.79 -15.34 9.12
N ASP A 63 20.28 -16.46 9.62
CA ASP A 63 20.62 -16.96 10.95
C ASP A 63 22.10 -17.40 10.88
N LYS A 64 23.02 -16.59 11.41
CA LYS A 64 24.36 -17.05 11.76
C LYS A 64 24.45 -17.18 13.27
#